data_AF-A0A1I1VS94-F1
#
_entry.id   AF-A0A1I1VS94-F1
#
_cell.length_a   1.000
_cell.length_b   1.000
_cell.length_c   1.000
_cell.angle_alpha   90.00
_cell.angle_beta   90.00
_cell.angle_gamma   90.00
#
_symmetry.space_group_name_H-M   'P 1'
#
loop_
_entity.id
_entity.type
_entity.pdbx_description
1 polymer ?
#
loop_
_entity_poly.entity_id
_entity_poly.type
_entity_poly.pdbx_seq_one_letter_code
_entity_poly.pdbx_strand_id
1 'polypeptide(L)'
;MSFIAAIWLALAPAGWQPRPPDPPTVWAQAGSRPWGQCRELERTAEIAVAKQSVGADGPNVWAERARLCPGAPAILVAAAMLELTQVPSLPPLSELAAEVGALAETQRQSRKRAAQWLAAARDEAARRGQAPPPMTWIMTAIAAIGLGDATMARAALAQAEARAEVEGYRIDRLGAVAALLAGDLAQALELAHRARERAASREQVRTTLLLSLVYDRSGAADAAQRELTLLRPLASSAERMAIDALLPLHERLYLAAIEQVAFKNPVNASLLFKGYLACPEPEDAERRLVERRLAELRPL
;
A
#
# COMPACT_ATOMS: atom_id res chain seq x y z
N MET A 1 -11.42 48.99 28.48
CA MET A 1 -12.38 47.89 28.18
C MET A 1 -13.38 48.43 27.16
N SER A 2 -13.41 47.86 25.96
CA SER A 2 -14.09 48.44 24.80
C SER A 2 -15.61 48.34 24.90
N PHE A 3 -16.30 49.48 24.77
CA PHE A 3 -17.77 49.65 24.77
C PHE A 3 -18.51 48.69 23.82
N ILE A 4 -17.84 48.21 22.77
CA ILE A 4 -18.36 47.26 21.79
C ILE A 4 -18.67 45.90 22.40
N ALA A 5 -17.88 45.42 23.37
CA ALA A 5 -18.10 44.11 24.00
C ALA A 5 -19.38 44.08 24.85
N ALA A 6 -19.77 45.22 25.43
CA ALA A 6 -20.97 45.34 26.27
C ALA A 6 -22.27 45.24 25.45
N ILE A 7 -22.27 45.73 24.20
CA ILE A 7 -23.45 45.71 23.33
C ILE A 7 -23.74 44.28 22.83
N TRP A 8 -22.71 43.49 22.54
CA TRP A 8 -22.87 42.09 22.10
C TRP A 8 -23.41 41.17 23.19
N LEU A 9 -23.08 41.41 24.46
CA LEU A 9 -23.60 40.63 25.59
C LEU A 9 -25.08 40.93 25.88
N ALA A 10 -25.55 42.15 25.59
CA ALA A 10 -26.95 42.53 25.78
C ALA A 10 -27.92 41.95 24.73
N LEU A 11 -27.38 41.44 23.61
CA LEU A 11 -28.14 40.82 22.52
C LEU A 11 -28.13 39.29 22.56
N ALA A 12 -27.50 38.68 23.57
CA ALA A 12 -27.50 37.22 23.71
C ALA A 12 -28.91 36.74 24.13
N PRO A 13 -29.47 35.72 23.44
CA PRO A 13 -30.79 35.19 23.79
C PRO A 13 -30.77 34.63 25.22
N ALA A 14 -31.88 34.83 25.95
CA ALA A 14 -32.04 34.32 27.32
C ALA A 14 -31.80 32.81 27.34
N GLY A 15 -30.77 32.36 28.09
CA GLY A 15 -30.35 30.96 28.15
C GLY A 15 -29.14 30.60 27.28
N TRP A 16 -28.55 31.55 26.55
CA TRP A 16 -27.26 31.33 25.89
C TRP A 16 -26.17 31.13 26.95
N GLN A 17 -25.68 29.90 27.06
CA GLN A 17 -24.44 29.61 27.77
C GLN A 17 -23.32 29.50 26.73
N PRO A 18 -22.16 30.12 26.95
CA PRO A 18 -21.00 29.87 26.11
C PRO A 18 -20.74 28.36 26.16
N ARG A 19 -20.69 27.73 24.99
CA ARG A 19 -20.24 26.34 24.88
C ARG A 19 -18.90 26.26 25.62
N PRO A 20 -18.74 25.38 26.62
CA PRO A 20 -17.48 25.27 27.32
C PRO A 20 -16.38 25.08 26.27
N PRO A 21 -15.27 25.82 26.37
CA PRO A 21 -14.19 25.68 25.41
C PRO A 21 -13.80 24.21 25.36
N ASP A 22 -13.68 23.66 24.14
CA ASP A 22 -13.17 22.31 23.97
C ASP A 22 -11.85 22.22 24.76
N PRO A 23 -11.62 21.13 25.53
CA PRO A 23 -10.45 21.02 26.36
C PRO A 23 -9.22 21.31 25.51
N PRO A 24 -8.28 22.15 26.00
CA PRO A 24 -7.09 22.49 25.24
C PRO A 24 -6.43 21.18 24.85
N THR A 25 -6.35 20.95 23.54
CA THR A 25 -5.61 19.80 23.03
C THR A 25 -4.21 19.82 23.63
N VAL A 26 -3.53 18.68 23.72
CA VAL A 26 -2.13 18.58 24.18
C VAL A 26 -1.22 19.64 23.49
N TRP A 27 -1.63 20.09 22.30
CA TRP A 27 -1.04 21.14 21.47
C TRP A 27 -1.17 22.57 22.00
N ALA A 28 -2.29 22.92 22.65
CA ALA A 28 -2.45 24.21 23.31
C ALA A 28 -1.62 24.30 24.60
N GLN A 29 -1.20 23.15 25.16
CA GLN A 29 -0.40 23.07 26.39
C GLN A 29 1.13 23.18 26.12
N ALA A 30 1.60 22.97 24.88
CA ALA A 30 3.03 22.80 24.57
C ALA A 30 3.79 24.07 24.09
N GLY A 31 3.14 25.23 23.97
CA GLY A 31 3.78 26.48 23.52
C GLY A 31 3.85 26.64 21.99
N SER A 32 3.54 27.83 21.51
CA SER A 32 3.06 28.11 20.15
C SER A 32 4.10 28.19 19.01
N ARG A 33 5.41 28.27 19.30
CA ARG A 33 6.45 28.51 18.27
C ARG A 33 6.83 27.28 17.43
N PRO A 34 7.04 26.07 18.00
CA PRO A 34 7.25 24.85 17.21
C PRO A 34 6.02 24.46 16.37
N TRP A 35 4.83 24.92 16.78
CA TRP A 35 3.57 24.53 16.17
C TRP A 35 3.29 25.18 14.81
N GLY A 36 3.64 26.46 14.64
CA GLY A 36 3.49 27.13 13.34
C GLY A 36 4.22 26.38 12.22
N GLN A 37 5.39 25.83 12.54
CA GLN A 37 6.17 25.00 11.62
C GLN A 37 5.48 23.68 11.31
N CYS A 38 5.03 22.92 12.32
CA CYS A 38 4.36 21.64 12.10
C CYS A 38 3.03 21.79 11.33
N ARG A 39 2.27 22.86 11.58
CA ARG A 39 1.02 23.11 10.85
C ARG A 39 1.25 23.43 9.37
N GLU A 40 2.28 24.21 9.06
CA GLU A 40 2.64 24.51 7.67
C GLU A 40 3.15 23.26 6.93
N LEU A 41 3.93 22.43 7.61
CA LEU A 41 4.35 21.13 7.09
C LEU A 41 3.17 20.17 6.90
N GLU A 42 2.20 20.17 7.82
CA GLU A 42 0.97 19.38 7.72
C GLU A 42 0.14 19.80 6.50
N ARG A 43 -0.05 21.10 6.27
CA ARG A 43 -0.70 21.63 5.07
C ARG A 43 -0.01 21.22 3.78
N THR A 44 1.33 21.22 3.79
CA THR A 44 2.12 20.73 2.64
C THR A 44 1.91 19.23 2.42
N ALA A 45 1.85 18.46 3.51
CA ALA A 45 1.58 17.02 3.47
C ALA A 45 0.17 16.72 2.95
N GLU A 46 -0.85 17.48 3.35
CA GLU A 46 -2.22 17.33 2.85
C GLU A 46 -2.28 17.44 1.33
N ILE A 47 -1.59 18.43 0.76
CA ILE A 47 -1.51 18.62 -0.70
C ILE A 47 -0.78 17.44 -1.36
N ALA A 48 0.35 17.01 -0.80
CA ALA A 48 1.14 15.91 -1.34
C ALA A 48 0.40 14.57 -1.30
N VAL A 49 -0.31 14.28 -0.20
CA VAL A 49 -1.15 13.08 -0.04
C VAL A 49 -2.32 13.11 -1.02
N ALA A 50 -3.05 14.22 -1.11
CA ALA A 50 -4.17 14.36 -2.03
C ALA A 50 -3.76 14.20 -3.50
N LYS A 51 -2.57 14.70 -3.88
CA LYS A 51 -2.00 14.55 -5.22
C LYS A 51 -1.25 13.24 -5.44
N GLN A 52 -1.07 12.42 -4.41
CA GLN A 52 -0.24 11.21 -4.43
C GLN A 52 1.20 11.48 -4.91
N SER A 53 1.78 12.62 -4.52
CA SER A 53 3.06 13.15 -5.04
C SER A 53 4.21 13.15 -4.01
N VAL A 54 4.15 12.27 -3.02
CA VAL A 54 5.09 12.26 -1.87
C VAL A 54 6.55 11.97 -2.24
N GLY A 55 6.83 11.44 -3.44
CA GLY A 55 8.19 11.11 -3.90
C GLY A 55 8.99 12.26 -4.51
N ALA A 56 8.41 13.45 -4.71
CA ALA A 56 9.08 14.57 -5.37
C ALA A 56 10.15 15.27 -4.51
N ASP A 57 10.03 15.19 -3.18
CA ASP A 57 10.84 15.97 -2.23
C ASP A 57 12.16 15.29 -1.82
N GLY A 58 12.50 14.15 -2.45
CA GLY A 58 13.69 13.36 -2.13
C GLY A 58 13.48 12.28 -1.06
N PRO A 59 14.43 11.33 -0.93
CA PRO A 59 14.31 10.24 0.02
C PRO A 59 14.33 10.76 1.47
N ASN A 60 13.53 10.14 2.35
CA ASN A 60 13.45 10.36 3.80
C ASN A 60 12.87 11.68 4.35
N VAL A 61 12.58 12.69 3.52
CA VAL A 61 12.05 13.98 4.01
C VAL A 61 10.78 13.82 4.86
N TRP A 62 9.85 12.96 4.44
CA TRP A 62 8.61 12.72 5.18
C TRP A 62 8.82 11.96 6.49
N ALA A 63 9.77 11.03 6.53
CA ALA A 63 10.09 10.30 7.76
C ALA A 63 10.71 11.22 8.82
N GLU A 64 11.57 12.16 8.41
CA GLU A 64 12.12 13.18 9.32
C GLU A 64 11.02 14.12 9.84
N ARG A 65 10.16 14.61 8.94
CA ARG A 65 8.99 15.44 9.31
C ARG A 65 8.05 14.69 10.27
N ALA A 66 7.84 13.40 10.08
CA ALA A 66 7.02 12.57 10.98
C ALA A 66 7.61 12.47 12.40
N ARG A 67 8.95 12.43 12.54
CA ARG A 67 9.61 12.46 13.85
C ARG A 67 9.54 13.83 14.50
N LEU A 68 9.64 14.90 13.72
CA LEU A 68 9.54 16.29 14.21
C LEU A 68 8.11 16.64 14.63
N CYS A 69 7.12 16.16 13.88
CA CYS A 69 5.72 16.48 14.05
C CYS A 69 4.87 15.20 14.19
N PRO A 70 5.06 14.40 15.26
CA PRO A 70 4.38 13.12 15.44
C PRO A 70 2.88 13.26 15.65
N GLY A 71 2.42 14.47 15.95
CA GLY A 71 1.02 14.81 16.10
C GLY A 71 0.31 15.27 14.85
N ALA A 72 0.93 15.26 13.66
CA ALA A 72 0.33 15.78 12.42
C ALA A 72 -0.07 14.63 11.48
N PRO A 73 -1.36 14.19 11.46
CA PRO A 73 -1.80 13.02 10.71
C PRO A 73 -1.38 13.01 9.24
N ALA A 74 -1.46 14.14 8.53
CA ALA A 74 -1.12 14.17 7.11
C ALA A 74 0.38 13.90 6.85
N ILE A 75 1.26 14.34 7.74
CA ILE A 75 2.71 14.06 7.66
C ILE A 75 2.97 12.57 7.88
N LEU A 76 2.29 11.95 8.85
CA LEU A 76 2.40 10.51 9.11
C LEU A 76 1.93 9.67 7.92
N VAL A 77 0.82 10.05 7.29
CA VAL A 77 0.33 9.40 6.07
C VAL A 77 1.31 9.58 4.91
N ALA A 78 1.86 10.79 4.72
CA ALA A 78 2.87 11.03 3.69
C ALA A 78 4.15 10.19 3.90
N ALA A 79 4.60 10.05 5.15
CA ALA A 79 5.73 9.20 5.51
C ALA A 79 5.44 7.72 5.19
N ALA A 80 4.25 7.23 5.54
CA ALA A 80 3.82 5.88 5.22
C ALA A 80 3.74 5.65 3.71
N MET A 81 3.16 6.58 2.95
CA MET A 81 3.10 6.47 1.49
C MET A 81 4.50 6.36 0.87
N LEU A 82 5.44 7.20 1.29
CA LEU A 82 6.83 7.14 0.79
C LEU A 82 7.46 5.76 1.10
N GLU A 83 7.33 5.29 2.34
CA GLU A 83 7.86 4.01 2.80
C GLU A 83 7.27 2.82 2.02
N LEU A 84 5.97 2.86 1.71
CA LEU A 84 5.29 1.81 0.96
C LEU A 84 5.72 1.78 -0.52
N THR A 85 6.03 2.94 -1.10
CA THR A 85 6.55 3.02 -2.49
C THR A 85 8.01 2.57 -2.63
N GLN A 86 8.76 2.52 -1.53
CA GLN A 86 10.13 2.00 -1.55
C GLN A 86 10.11 0.48 -1.63
N VAL A 87 10.37 -0.02 -2.84
CA VAL A 87 10.46 -1.43 -3.16
C VAL A 87 11.95 -1.79 -3.25
N PRO A 88 12.47 -2.71 -2.42
CA PRO A 88 13.84 -3.17 -2.55
C PRO A 88 14.07 -3.78 -3.94
N SER A 89 15.09 -3.29 -4.64
CA SER A 89 15.55 -3.87 -5.90
C SER A 89 16.00 -5.31 -5.68
N LEU A 90 15.73 -6.18 -6.65
CA LEU A 90 16.27 -7.54 -6.62
C LEU A 90 17.77 -7.50 -6.94
N PRO A 91 18.61 -8.26 -6.21
CA PRO A 91 20.01 -8.46 -6.54
C PRO A 91 20.13 -9.26 -7.85
N PRO A 92 21.36 -9.45 -8.37
CA PRO A 92 21.59 -10.40 -9.45
C PRO A 92 20.92 -11.75 -9.16
N LEU A 93 20.24 -12.33 -10.16
CA LEU A 93 19.44 -13.54 -9.95
C LEU A 93 20.25 -14.75 -9.47
N SER A 94 21.57 -14.76 -9.73
CA SER A 94 22.51 -15.76 -9.20
C SER A 94 22.68 -15.71 -7.69
N GLU A 95 22.49 -14.54 -7.07
CA GLU A 95 22.68 -14.27 -5.64
C GLU A 95 21.35 -14.22 -4.87
N LEU A 96 20.23 -14.09 -5.59
CA LEU A 96 18.89 -13.90 -5.04
C LEU A 96 18.53 -14.89 -3.92
N ALA A 97 18.79 -16.18 -4.09
CA ALA A 97 18.42 -17.18 -3.08
C ALA A 97 19.17 -16.99 -1.75
N ALA A 98 20.40 -16.47 -1.79
CA ALA A 98 21.19 -16.18 -0.58
C ALA A 98 20.74 -14.88 0.10
N GLU A 99 20.25 -13.91 -0.67
CA GLU A 99 19.88 -12.58 -0.17
C GLU A 99 18.39 -12.41 0.15
N VAL A 100 17.54 -13.35 -0.26
CA VAL A 100 16.08 -13.24 -0.13
C VAL A 100 15.62 -12.98 1.30
N GLY A 101 16.30 -13.57 2.30
CA GLY A 101 15.99 -13.36 3.71
C GLY A 101 16.22 -11.91 4.15
N ALA A 102 17.32 -11.28 3.72
CA ALA A 102 17.62 -9.89 4.04
C ALA A 102 16.65 -8.93 3.31
N LEU A 103 16.28 -9.26 2.07
CA LEU A 103 15.26 -8.51 1.32
C LEU A 103 13.88 -8.60 1.97
N ALA A 104 13.47 -9.80 2.40
CA ALA A 104 12.20 -10.04 3.07
C ALA A 104 12.12 -9.25 4.37
N GLU A 105 13.19 -9.26 5.17
CA GLU A 105 13.23 -8.51 6.43
C GLU A 105 13.21 -6.99 6.18
N THR A 106 13.94 -6.51 5.17
CA THR A 106 13.93 -5.09 4.79
C THR A 106 12.53 -4.63 4.40
N GLN A 107 11.84 -5.39 3.54
CA GLN A 107 10.46 -5.09 3.15
C GLN A 107 9.53 -5.15 4.36
N ARG A 108 9.61 -6.20 5.18
CA ARG A 108 8.78 -6.38 6.39
C ARG A 108 8.94 -5.21 7.36
N GLN A 109 10.16 -4.75 7.62
CA GLN A 109 10.42 -3.61 8.49
C GLN A 109 9.87 -2.30 7.92
N SER A 110 9.99 -2.09 6.61
CA SER A 110 9.35 -0.96 5.92
C SER A 110 7.83 -0.98 6.10
N ARG A 111 7.18 -2.13 5.87
CA ARG A 111 5.72 -2.26 6.04
C ARG A 111 5.27 -2.08 7.49
N LYS A 112 6.04 -2.57 8.47
CA LYS A 112 5.79 -2.32 9.90
C LYS A 112 5.85 -0.84 10.25
N ARG A 113 6.88 -0.11 9.79
CA ARG A 113 6.99 1.34 10.02
C ARG A 113 5.83 2.12 9.41
N ALA A 114 5.47 1.79 8.16
CA ALA A 114 4.31 2.40 7.51
C ALA A 114 3.01 2.14 8.29
N ALA A 115 2.77 0.90 8.73
CA ALA A 115 1.61 0.55 9.53
C ALA A 115 1.56 1.31 10.87
N GLN A 116 2.70 1.51 11.53
CA GLN A 116 2.81 2.30 12.77
C GLN A 116 2.45 3.76 12.55
N TRP A 117 2.97 4.39 11.49
CA TRP A 117 2.60 5.78 11.17
C TRP A 117 1.12 5.93 10.81
N LEU A 118 0.55 4.98 10.06
CA LEU A 118 -0.86 5.00 9.70
C LEU A 118 -1.76 4.80 10.93
N ALA A 119 -1.37 3.94 11.87
CA ALA A 119 -2.08 3.79 13.15
C ALA A 119 -2.04 5.09 13.95
N ALA A 120 -0.86 5.67 14.14
CA ALA A 120 -0.72 6.95 14.84
C ALA A 120 -1.51 8.09 14.18
N ALA A 121 -1.57 8.12 12.84
CA ALA A 121 -2.36 9.11 12.12
C ALA A 121 -3.87 8.98 12.39
N ARG A 122 -4.38 7.74 12.44
CA ARG A 122 -5.78 7.46 12.79
C ARG A 122 -6.10 7.82 14.22
N ASP A 123 -5.24 7.42 15.16
CA ASP A 123 -5.42 7.68 16.59
C ASP A 123 -5.45 9.18 16.87
N GLU A 124 -4.54 9.93 16.23
CA GLU A 124 -4.49 11.38 16.35
C GLU A 124 -5.69 12.07 15.69
N ALA A 125 -6.12 11.63 14.50
CA ALA A 125 -7.34 12.16 13.87
C ALA A 125 -8.57 11.90 14.75
N ALA A 126 -8.71 10.70 15.31
CA ALA A 126 -9.78 10.34 16.23
C ALA A 126 -9.76 11.21 17.49
N ARG A 127 -8.58 11.42 18.09
CA ARG A 127 -8.40 12.30 19.25
C ARG A 127 -8.79 13.75 18.96
N ARG A 128 -8.60 14.22 17.73
CA ARG A 128 -9.03 15.55 17.25
C ARG A 128 -10.52 15.62 16.89
N GLY A 129 -11.25 14.50 16.93
CA GLY A 129 -12.64 14.44 16.45
C GLY A 129 -12.75 14.64 14.93
N GLN A 130 -11.68 14.34 14.19
CA GLN A 130 -11.57 14.53 12.75
C GLN A 130 -11.53 13.19 12.02
N ALA A 131 -11.92 13.20 10.76
CA ALA A 131 -11.70 12.05 9.89
C ALA A 131 -10.19 11.90 9.59
N PRO A 132 -9.69 10.67 9.44
CA PRO A 132 -8.30 10.46 9.03
C PRO A 132 -8.05 11.09 7.65
N PRO A 133 -6.81 11.55 7.36
CA PRO A 133 -6.47 12.09 6.06
C PRO A 133 -6.81 11.13 4.91
N PRO A 134 -7.03 11.62 3.68
CA PRO A 134 -7.20 10.76 2.51
C PRO A 134 -6.05 9.76 2.38
N MET A 135 -6.32 8.64 1.71
CA MET A 135 -5.38 7.54 1.50
C MET A 135 -4.96 6.78 2.77
N THR A 136 -5.45 7.13 3.97
CA THR A 136 -5.05 6.44 5.20
C THR A 136 -5.43 4.96 5.17
N TRP A 137 -6.67 4.63 4.76
CA TRP A 137 -7.15 3.27 4.80
C TRP A 137 -6.61 2.43 3.64
N ILE A 138 -6.53 3.00 2.44
CA ILE A 138 -5.92 2.28 1.30
C ILE A 138 -4.44 1.97 1.55
N MET A 139 -3.68 2.87 2.16
CA MET A 139 -2.29 2.62 2.53
C MET A 139 -2.17 1.62 3.69
N THR A 140 -3.15 1.59 4.59
CA THR A 140 -3.22 0.55 5.64
C THR A 140 -3.42 -0.82 5.03
N ALA A 141 -4.27 -0.94 4.01
CA ALA A 141 -4.45 -2.19 3.28
C ALA A 141 -3.15 -2.64 2.59
N ILE A 142 -2.44 -1.73 1.92
CA ILE A 142 -1.16 -2.03 1.26
C ILE A 142 -0.09 -2.48 2.28
N ALA A 143 -0.02 -1.80 3.43
CA ALA A 143 0.89 -2.19 4.51
C ALA A 143 0.56 -3.60 5.03
N ALA A 144 -0.73 -3.89 5.26
CA ALA A 144 -1.21 -5.20 5.73
C ALA A 144 -0.93 -6.31 4.72
N ILE A 145 -1.20 -6.07 3.43
CA ILE A 145 -0.86 -7.01 2.33
C ILE A 145 0.64 -7.33 2.33
N GLY A 146 1.49 -6.30 2.42
CA GLY A 146 2.94 -6.50 2.47
C GLY A 146 3.43 -7.23 3.73
N LEU A 147 2.61 -7.33 4.78
CA LEU A 147 2.86 -8.11 5.99
C LEU A 147 2.20 -9.50 5.97
N GLY A 148 1.44 -9.84 4.93
CA GLY A 148 0.66 -11.08 4.86
C GLY A 148 -0.62 -11.08 5.71
N ASP A 149 -1.03 -9.93 6.26
CA ASP A 149 -2.24 -9.83 7.09
C ASP A 149 -3.48 -9.56 6.22
N ALA A 150 -4.00 -10.63 5.61
CA ALA A 150 -5.17 -10.56 4.74
C ALA A 150 -6.45 -10.08 5.47
N THR A 151 -6.56 -10.33 6.78
CA THR A 151 -7.72 -9.92 7.58
C THR A 151 -7.70 -8.41 7.80
N MET A 152 -6.57 -7.85 8.24
CA MET A 152 -6.39 -6.41 8.37
C MET A 152 -6.53 -5.71 7.01
N ALA A 153 -5.98 -6.31 5.94
CA ALA A 153 -6.11 -5.77 4.59
C ALA A 153 -7.57 -5.62 4.16
N ARG A 154 -8.39 -6.68 4.32
CA ARG A 154 -9.83 -6.64 3.99
C ARG A 154 -10.59 -5.61 4.83
N ALA A 155 -10.32 -5.55 6.13
CA ALA A 155 -10.95 -4.57 7.02
C ALA A 155 -10.61 -3.13 6.59
N ALA A 156 -9.34 -2.86 6.25
CA ALA A 156 -8.91 -1.55 5.77
C ALA A 156 -9.49 -1.20 4.40
N LEU A 157 -9.61 -2.16 3.48
CA LEU A 157 -10.25 -1.94 2.18
C LEU A 157 -11.73 -1.59 2.31
N ALA A 158 -12.46 -2.25 3.21
CA ALA A 158 -13.85 -1.90 3.49
C ALA A 158 -13.99 -0.46 4.02
N GLN A 159 -13.07 -0.01 4.87
CA GLN A 159 -13.03 1.38 5.33
C GLN A 159 -12.69 2.37 4.20
N ALA A 160 -11.74 2.02 3.32
CA ALA A 160 -11.37 2.83 2.17
C ALA A 160 -12.53 2.98 1.18
N GLU A 161 -13.28 1.91 0.94
CA GLU A 161 -14.48 1.90 0.09
C GLU A 161 -15.62 2.72 0.70
N ALA A 162 -15.94 2.52 1.98
CA ALA A 162 -16.98 3.28 2.68
C ALA A 162 -16.72 4.79 2.68
N ARG A 163 -15.45 5.19 2.55
CA ARG A 163 -15.00 6.60 2.51
C ARG A 163 -14.72 7.09 1.10
N ALA A 164 -14.89 6.25 0.07
CA ALA A 164 -14.57 6.55 -1.32
C ALA A 164 -13.15 7.15 -1.50
N GLU A 165 -12.14 6.60 -0.81
CA GLU A 165 -10.77 7.14 -0.87
C GLU A 165 -10.14 7.00 -2.26
N VAL A 166 -10.52 5.95 -2.99
CA VAL A 166 -10.01 5.61 -4.32
C VAL A 166 -11.11 4.99 -5.18
N GLU A 167 -10.87 4.90 -6.48
CA GLU A 167 -11.78 4.25 -7.41
C GLU A 167 -11.97 2.75 -7.09
N GLY A 168 -13.19 2.24 -7.27
CA GLY A 168 -13.55 0.87 -6.90
C GLY A 168 -12.67 -0.22 -7.52
N TYR A 169 -12.18 -0.03 -8.76
CA TYR A 169 -11.27 -1.00 -9.38
C TYR A 169 -9.92 -1.13 -8.63
N ARG A 170 -9.47 -0.08 -7.92
CA ARG A 170 -8.25 -0.12 -7.09
C ARG A 170 -8.50 -0.91 -5.80
N ILE A 171 -9.70 -0.78 -5.22
CA ILE A 171 -10.15 -1.60 -4.10
C ILE A 171 -10.21 -3.07 -4.53
N ASP A 172 -10.86 -3.36 -5.65
CA ASP A 172 -10.98 -4.72 -6.21
C ASP A 172 -9.59 -5.32 -6.47
N ARG A 173 -8.66 -4.56 -7.05
CA ARG A 173 -7.29 -5.00 -7.30
C ARG A 173 -6.55 -5.40 -6.03
N LEU A 174 -6.62 -4.59 -4.96
CA LEU A 174 -5.98 -4.93 -3.69
C LEU A 174 -6.71 -6.04 -2.94
N GLY A 175 -8.04 -6.09 -3.07
CA GLY A 175 -8.86 -7.17 -2.54
C GLY A 175 -8.50 -8.52 -3.16
N ALA A 176 -8.20 -8.54 -4.47
CA ALA A 176 -7.71 -9.75 -5.14
C ALA A 176 -6.38 -10.25 -4.56
N VAL A 177 -5.44 -9.34 -4.24
CA VAL A 177 -4.19 -9.71 -3.56
C VAL A 177 -4.48 -10.23 -2.14
N ALA A 178 -5.33 -9.55 -1.38
CA ALA A 178 -5.67 -9.98 -0.02
C ALA A 178 -6.36 -11.37 0.00
N ALA A 179 -7.25 -11.63 -0.97
CA ALA A 179 -7.90 -12.93 -1.13
C ALA A 179 -6.91 -14.02 -1.55
N LEU A 180 -5.97 -13.69 -2.47
CA LEU A 180 -4.90 -14.59 -2.87
C LEU A 180 -4.05 -15.02 -1.66
N LEU A 181 -3.63 -14.07 -0.82
CA LEU A 181 -2.85 -14.33 0.39
C LEU A 181 -3.64 -15.10 1.47
N ALA A 182 -4.97 -15.05 1.42
CA ALA A 182 -5.83 -15.85 2.29
C ALA A 182 -6.11 -17.26 1.75
N GLY A 183 -5.57 -17.61 0.57
CA GLY A 183 -5.85 -18.87 -0.11
C GLY A 183 -7.23 -18.95 -0.79
N ASP A 184 -8.00 -17.86 -0.82
CA ASP A 184 -9.31 -17.80 -1.48
C ASP A 184 -9.15 -17.43 -2.96
N LEU A 185 -8.73 -18.43 -3.75
CA LEU A 185 -8.47 -18.26 -5.19
C LEU A 185 -9.73 -17.88 -5.99
N ALA A 186 -10.91 -18.34 -5.55
CA ALA A 186 -12.17 -18.01 -6.22
C ALA A 186 -12.49 -16.52 -6.07
N GLN A 187 -12.41 -15.99 -4.84
CA GLN A 187 -12.60 -14.57 -4.60
C GLN A 187 -11.49 -13.73 -5.24
N ALA A 188 -10.24 -14.19 -5.20
CA ALA A 188 -9.13 -13.49 -5.84
C ALA A 188 -9.37 -13.31 -7.35
N LEU A 189 -9.86 -14.37 -8.01
CA LEU A 189 -10.16 -14.35 -9.44
C LEU A 189 -11.33 -13.42 -9.76
N GLU A 190 -12.44 -13.50 -9.01
CA GLU A 190 -13.60 -12.61 -9.20
C GLU A 190 -13.18 -11.13 -9.09
N LEU A 191 -12.45 -10.78 -8.04
CA LEU A 191 -12.01 -9.41 -7.78
C LEU A 191 -11.01 -8.92 -8.85
N ALA A 192 -10.07 -9.77 -9.28
CA ALA A 192 -9.09 -9.41 -10.31
C ALA A 192 -9.78 -9.16 -11.68
N HIS A 193 -10.77 -9.97 -12.04
CA HIS A 193 -11.59 -9.76 -13.23
C HIS A 193 -12.37 -8.46 -13.15
N ARG A 194 -13.09 -8.24 -12.05
CA ARG A 194 -13.89 -7.04 -11.83
C ARG A 194 -13.05 -5.77 -11.86
N ALA A 195 -11.85 -5.83 -11.27
CA ALA A 195 -10.87 -4.76 -11.35
C ALA A 195 -10.48 -4.47 -12.81
N ARG A 196 -10.20 -5.50 -13.62
CA ARG A 196 -9.78 -5.33 -15.03
C ARG A 196 -10.88 -4.71 -15.87
N GLU A 197 -12.11 -5.17 -15.70
CA GLU A 197 -13.27 -4.69 -16.47
C GLU A 197 -13.62 -3.23 -16.15
N ARG A 198 -13.44 -2.80 -14.90
CA ARG A 198 -13.75 -1.44 -14.44
C ARG A 198 -12.56 -0.47 -14.56
N ALA A 199 -11.36 -0.98 -14.79
CA ALA A 199 -10.15 -0.16 -14.87
C ALA A 199 -10.18 0.76 -16.10
N ALA A 200 -9.84 2.04 -15.89
CA ALA A 200 -9.56 2.97 -16.98
C ALA A 200 -8.42 2.43 -17.87
N SER A 201 -8.38 2.83 -19.15
CA SER A 201 -7.40 2.31 -20.13
C SER A 201 -5.94 2.39 -19.66
N ARG A 202 -5.57 3.46 -18.95
CA ARG A 202 -4.22 3.66 -18.39
C ARG A 202 -3.84 2.71 -17.24
N GLU A 203 -4.79 1.95 -16.70
CA GLU A 203 -4.59 1.01 -15.59
C GLU A 203 -4.75 -0.45 -16.04
N GLN A 204 -5.04 -0.68 -17.33
CA GLN A 204 -5.26 -2.02 -17.88
C GLN A 204 -4.01 -2.89 -17.72
N VAL A 205 -2.82 -2.38 -18.05
CA VAL A 205 -1.56 -3.13 -17.91
C VAL A 205 -1.36 -3.62 -16.48
N ARG A 206 -1.47 -2.73 -15.49
CA ARG A 206 -1.32 -3.06 -14.06
C ARG A 206 -2.33 -4.12 -13.61
N THR A 207 -3.57 -3.98 -14.04
CA THR A 207 -4.63 -4.90 -13.60
C THR A 207 -4.52 -6.26 -14.30
N THR A 208 -4.08 -6.29 -15.55
CA THR A 208 -3.79 -7.53 -16.29
C THR A 208 -2.55 -8.25 -15.74
N LEU A 209 -1.51 -7.53 -15.28
CA LEU A 209 -0.37 -8.13 -14.57
C LEU A 209 -0.85 -8.90 -13.33
N LEU A 210 -1.71 -8.27 -12.51
CA LEU A 210 -2.24 -8.94 -11.33
C LEU A 210 -3.18 -10.09 -11.68
N LEU A 211 -4.06 -9.92 -12.66
CA LEU A 211 -4.93 -11.01 -13.12
C LEU A 211 -4.13 -12.21 -13.62
N SER A 212 -3.01 -11.97 -14.30
CA SER A 212 -2.11 -13.03 -14.76
C SER A 212 -1.49 -13.81 -13.59
N LEU A 213 -1.09 -13.11 -12.52
CA LEU A 213 -0.66 -13.75 -11.27
C LEU A 213 -1.78 -14.66 -10.74
N VAL A 214 -2.99 -14.15 -10.60
CA VAL A 214 -4.13 -14.91 -10.06
C VAL A 214 -4.50 -16.11 -10.94
N TYR A 215 -4.46 -15.97 -12.27
CA TYR A 215 -4.68 -17.10 -13.19
C TYR A 215 -3.68 -18.22 -12.95
N ASP A 216 -2.39 -17.90 -12.89
CA ASP A 216 -1.36 -18.91 -12.71
C ASP A 216 -1.52 -19.63 -11.36
N ARG A 217 -1.79 -18.85 -10.30
CA ARG A 217 -2.05 -19.36 -8.95
C ARG A 217 -3.32 -20.21 -8.85
N SER A 218 -4.29 -19.97 -9.73
CA SER A 218 -5.52 -20.76 -9.86
C SER A 218 -5.38 -21.98 -10.77
N GLY A 219 -4.17 -22.29 -11.24
CA GLY A 219 -3.90 -23.42 -12.13
C GLY A 219 -4.18 -23.15 -13.62
N ALA A 220 -4.53 -21.92 -13.99
CA ALA A 220 -4.76 -21.50 -15.38
C ALA A 220 -3.47 -20.93 -16.02
N ALA A 221 -2.40 -21.73 -15.99
CA ALA A 221 -1.07 -21.39 -16.51
C ALA A 221 -1.09 -20.75 -17.91
N ASP A 222 -1.78 -21.40 -18.84
CA ASP A 222 -1.83 -20.99 -20.23
C ASP A 222 -2.53 -19.63 -20.40
N ALA A 223 -3.53 -19.35 -19.55
CA ALA A 223 -4.22 -18.06 -19.55
C ALA A 223 -3.27 -16.95 -19.07
N ALA A 224 -2.57 -17.18 -17.96
CA ALA A 224 -1.56 -16.25 -17.46
C ALA A 224 -0.47 -15.98 -18.51
N GLN A 225 0.05 -17.03 -19.17
CA GLN A 225 1.10 -16.89 -20.17
C GLN A 225 0.64 -16.10 -21.39
N ARG A 226 -0.59 -16.32 -21.88
CA ARG A 226 -1.16 -15.56 -22.98
C ARG A 226 -1.24 -14.06 -22.64
N GLU A 227 -1.79 -13.72 -21.49
CA GLU A 227 -1.95 -12.32 -21.05
C GLU A 227 -0.57 -11.64 -20.89
N LEU A 228 0.40 -12.29 -20.23
CA LEU A 228 1.75 -11.75 -20.04
C LEU A 228 2.50 -11.56 -21.36
N THR A 229 2.32 -12.48 -22.32
CA THR A 229 2.94 -12.36 -23.65
C THR A 229 2.40 -11.13 -24.39
N LEU A 230 1.09 -10.85 -24.29
CA LEU A 230 0.46 -9.67 -24.88
C LEU A 230 0.89 -8.37 -24.20
N LEU A 231 1.19 -8.41 -22.90
CA LEU A 231 1.66 -7.24 -22.15
C LEU A 231 3.11 -6.88 -22.41
N ARG A 232 3.94 -7.81 -22.90
CA ARG A 232 5.39 -7.59 -23.11
C ARG A 232 5.76 -6.26 -23.80
N PRO A 233 5.13 -5.83 -24.91
CA PRO A 233 5.45 -4.56 -25.55
C PRO A 233 4.86 -3.33 -24.86
N LEU A 234 3.90 -3.52 -23.94
CA LEU A 234 3.14 -2.45 -23.30
C LEU A 234 3.65 -2.13 -21.89
N ALA A 235 4.13 -3.14 -21.17
CA ALA A 235 4.52 -3.03 -19.78
C ALA A 235 5.84 -2.24 -19.63
N SER A 236 5.71 -1.02 -19.13
CA SER A 236 6.84 -0.21 -18.71
C SER A 236 7.40 -0.65 -17.35
N SER A 237 8.68 -0.34 -17.11
CA SER A 237 9.30 -0.54 -15.79
C SER A 237 8.51 0.16 -14.67
N ALA A 238 7.91 1.31 -14.95
CA ALA A 238 7.09 2.05 -14.00
C ALA A 238 5.78 1.33 -13.64
N GLU A 239 5.12 0.67 -14.60
CA GLU A 239 3.92 -0.13 -14.31
C GLU A 239 4.25 -1.38 -13.49
N ARG A 240 5.37 -2.04 -13.81
CA ARG A 240 5.84 -3.20 -13.06
C ARG A 240 6.19 -2.83 -11.62
N MET A 241 6.91 -1.72 -11.42
CA MET A 241 7.26 -1.20 -10.09
C MET A 241 6.03 -0.82 -9.27
N ALA A 242 5.01 -0.25 -9.92
CA ALA A 242 3.75 0.07 -9.24
C ALA A 242 3.04 -1.18 -8.72
N ILE A 243 3.11 -2.31 -9.44
CA ILE A 243 2.58 -3.59 -8.97
C ILE A 243 3.47 -4.22 -7.89
N ASP A 244 4.79 -4.16 -8.02
CA ASP A 244 5.71 -4.64 -6.99
C ASP A 244 5.47 -3.97 -5.62
N ALA A 245 5.12 -2.68 -5.61
CA ALA A 245 4.83 -1.97 -4.37
C ALA A 245 3.62 -2.55 -3.62
N LEU A 246 2.68 -3.20 -4.33
CA LEU A 246 1.47 -3.79 -3.77
C LEU A 246 1.66 -5.22 -3.28
N LEU A 247 2.73 -5.91 -3.69
CA LEU A 247 2.91 -7.33 -3.45
C LEU A 247 3.96 -7.59 -2.34
N PRO A 248 3.75 -8.61 -1.48
CA PRO A 248 4.82 -9.12 -0.63
C PRO A 248 5.93 -9.77 -1.50
N LEU A 249 7.15 -9.89 -0.95
CA LEU A 249 8.33 -10.31 -1.70
C LEU A 249 8.12 -11.62 -2.46
N HIS A 250 7.56 -12.65 -1.81
CA HIS A 250 7.32 -13.92 -2.47
C HIS A 250 6.39 -13.78 -3.68
N GLU A 251 5.27 -13.06 -3.59
CA GLU A 251 4.41 -12.83 -4.76
C GLU A 251 5.06 -11.98 -5.85
N ARG A 252 5.96 -11.05 -5.50
CA ARG A 252 6.78 -10.32 -6.47
C ARG A 252 7.70 -11.25 -7.25
N LEU A 253 8.37 -12.16 -6.55
CA LEU A 253 9.24 -13.17 -7.14
C LEU A 253 8.46 -14.15 -8.01
N TYR A 254 7.26 -14.56 -7.57
CA TYR A 254 6.39 -15.43 -8.34
C TYR A 254 5.95 -14.76 -9.64
N LEU A 255 5.43 -13.53 -9.57
CA LEU A 255 5.04 -12.76 -10.76
C LEU A 255 6.22 -12.59 -11.73
N ALA A 256 7.39 -12.21 -11.21
CA ALA A 256 8.59 -12.10 -12.03
C ALA A 256 8.96 -13.45 -12.69
N ALA A 257 8.81 -14.57 -11.99
CA ALA A 257 9.11 -15.89 -12.53
C ALA A 257 8.20 -16.25 -13.70
N ILE A 258 6.87 -16.09 -13.55
CA ILE A 258 5.91 -16.39 -14.63
C ILE A 258 6.04 -15.44 -15.82
N GLU A 259 6.48 -14.19 -15.60
CA GLU A 259 6.88 -13.28 -16.69
C GLU A 259 8.06 -13.86 -17.48
N GLN A 260 9.10 -14.36 -16.81
CA GLN A 260 10.24 -14.99 -17.50
C GLN A 260 9.82 -16.27 -18.25
N VAL A 261 8.86 -17.04 -17.73
CA VAL A 261 8.27 -18.19 -18.45
C VAL A 261 7.57 -17.72 -19.72
N ALA A 262 6.71 -16.69 -19.64
CA ALA A 262 6.05 -16.11 -20.79
C ALA A 262 7.05 -15.56 -21.83
N PHE A 263 8.18 -15.03 -21.38
CA PHE A 263 9.23 -14.49 -22.24
C PHE A 263 10.23 -15.54 -22.74
N LYS A 264 9.97 -16.83 -22.48
CA LYS A 264 10.81 -17.96 -22.90
C LYS A 264 12.24 -17.88 -22.34
N ASN A 265 12.36 -17.45 -21.10
CA ASN A 265 13.63 -17.38 -20.36
C ASN A 265 13.62 -18.34 -19.16
N PRO A 266 13.77 -19.66 -19.41
CA PRO A 266 13.63 -20.69 -18.38
C PRO A 266 14.72 -20.62 -17.31
N VAL A 267 15.90 -20.10 -17.64
CA VAL A 267 17.02 -19.92 -16.70
C VAL A 267 16.65 -18.90 -15.63
N ASN A 268 16.21 -17.71 -16.03
CA ASN A 268 15.81 -16.67 -15.07
C ASN A 268 14.55 -17.06 -14.30
N ALA A 269 13.57 -17.69 -14.96
CA ALA A 269 12.38 -18.23 -14.30
C ALA A 269 12.76 -19.21 -13.18
N SER A 270 13.70 -20.12 -13.45
CA SER A 270 14.17 -21.10 -12.47
C SER A 270 14.86 -20.46 -11.26
N LEU A 271 15.67 -19.41 -11.47
CA LEU A 271 16.32 -18.68 -10.38
C LEU A 271 15.29 -17.95 -9.50
N LEU A 272 14.29 -17.32 -10.11
CA LEU A 272 13.22 -16.63 -9.39
C LEU A 272 12.34 -17.59 -8.59
N PHE A 273 11.96 -18.74 -9.15
CA PHE A 273 11.22 -19.78 -8.42
C PHE A 273 12.03 -20.39 -7.27
N LYS A 274 13.35 -20.56 -7.42
CA LYS A 274 14.22 -20.95 -6.29
C LYS A 274 14.26 -19.88 -5.20
N GLY A 275 14.34 -18.60 -5.60
CA GLY A 275 14.22 -17.47 -4.67
C GLY A 275 12.89 -17.47 -3.91
N TYR A 276 11.78 -17.74 -4.61
CA TYR A 276 10.46 -17.89 -4.02
C TYR A 276 10.43 -19.01 -2.95
N LEU A 277 10.96 -20.19 -3.26
CA LEU A 277 10.98 -21.32 -2.32
C LEU A 277 11.86 -21.06 -1.09
N ALA A 278 12.84 -20.17 -1.20
CA ALA A 278 13.69 -19.76 -0.09
C ALA A 278 13.01 -18.73 0.84
N CYS A 279 11.88 -18.12 0.43
CA CYS A 279 11.04 -17.32 1.31
C CYS A 279 10.37 -18.20 2.39
N PRO A 280 10.17 -17.70 3.62
CA PRO A 280 9.42 -18.42 4.66
C PRO A 280 7.90 -18.34 4.49
N GLU A 281 7.38 -17.31 3.81
CA GLU A 281 5.95 -17.04 3.72
C GLU A 281 5.12 -18.10 2.97
N PRO A 282 5.59 -18.69 1.85
CA PRO A 282 4.76 -19.62 1.09
C PRO A 282 4.36 -20.88 1.87
N GLU A 283 3.07 -21.22 1.79
CA GLU A 283 2.49 -22.44 2.31
C GLU A 283 2.83 -23.67 1.46
N ASP A 284 2.66 -24.87 2.02
CA ASP A 284 3.02 -26.13 1.36
C ASP A 284 2.35 -26.34 0.00
N ALA A 285 1.10 -25.90 -0.16
CA ALA A 285 0.38 -26.01 -1.43
C ALA A 285 1.03 -25.15 -2.53
N GLU A 286 1.47 -23.95 -2.16
CA GLU A 286 2.11 -22.97 -3.04
C GLU A 286 3.54 -23.43 -3.38
N ARG A 287 4.27 -23.97 -2.40
CA ARG A 287 5.58 -24.61 -2.61
C ARG A 287 5.48 -25.76 -3.61
N ARG A 288 4.51 -26.67 -3.44
CA ARG A 288 4.29 -27.78 -4.38
C ARG A 288 3.95 -27.30 -5.80
N LEU A 289 3.22 -26.20 -5.93
CA LEU A 289 2.96 -25.59 -7.24
C LEU A 289 4.26 -25.15 -7.90
N VAL A 290 5.10 -24.42 -7.17
CA VAL A 290 6.40 -23.94 -7.69
C VAL A 290 7.37 -25.08 -7.98
N GLU A 291 7.39 -26.14 -7.18
CA GLU A 291 8.20 -27.33 -7.45
C GLU A 291 7.79 -28.01 -8.77
N ARG A 292 6.48 -28.10 -9.07
CA ARG A 292 6.00 -28.58 -10.37
C ARG A 292 6.46 -27.67 -11.50
N ARG A 293 6.36 -26.35 -11.34
CA ARG A 293 6.88 -25.38 -12.32
C ARG A 293 8.37 -25.55 -12.58
N LEU A 294 9.16 -25.74 -11.54
CA LEU A 294 10.59 -25.97 -11.67
C LEU A 294 10.89 -27.27 -12.42
N ALA A 295 10.08 -28.31 -12.24
CA ALA A 295 10.21 -29.56 -12.99
C ALA A 295 9.88 -29.36 -14.49
N GLU A 296 8.83 -28.58 -14.80
CA GLU A 296 8.43 -28.22 -16.18
C GLU A 296 9.51 -27.43 -16.93
N LEU A 297 10.36 -26.68 -16.21
CA LEU A 297 11.42 -25.84 -16.79
C LEU A 297 12.74 -26.56 -17.05
N ARG A 298 12.93 -27.79 -16.54
CA ARG A 298 14.16 -28.55 -16.80
C ARG A 298 14.19 -28.97 -18.28
N PRO A 299 15.33 -28.80 -18.98
CA PRO A 299 15.46 -29.34 -20.33
C PRO A 299 15.30 -30.87 -20.25
N LEU A 300 14.44 -31.41 -21.14
CA LEU A 300 14.30 -32.85 -21.36
C LEU A 300 15.61 -33.46 -21.88
#